data_AF-A0A2T5GUG9-F1
#
_entry.id   AF-A0A2T5GUG9-F1
#
_cell.length_a   1.000
_cell.length_b   1.000
_cell.length_c   1.000
_cell.angle_alpha   90.00
_cell.angle_beta   90.00
_cell.angle_gamma   90.00
#
_symmetry.space_group_name_H-M   'P 1'
#
loop_
_entity.id
_entity.type
_entity.pdbx_description
1 polymer ?
#
loop_
_entity_poly.entity_id
_entity_poly.type
_entity_poly.pdbx_seq_one_letter_code
_entity_poly.pdbx_strand_id
1 'polypeptide(L)'
;MSILADPLTIPVEERVRPARSLYWRGWSLAQISSELDVKYDTVKSWARRHNWEDAPSIRKLEDCLETRLMVLICKDKKTGDNYTELDALRRQVESLAKVRRYEAPGGHSGDLNDKVANRNAGEKKKAKKNHFTADQAAELKAMFLDQLYGYQEAWFEALSFRTVVEGFHEMIRRKTEEDLVPWIERGRGSLVASFANGIARDVAAVRAAIVTSWSNGQTEGQITKLKLVKRQMYGRGKLDLLEARLVGTAWL
;
A
#
# COMPACT_ATOMS: atom_id res chain seq x y z
N MET A 1 -34.69 -34.73 -41.53
CA MET A 1 -33.26 -34.48 -41.22
C MET A 1 -32.56 -34.54 -42.56
N SER A 2 -31.71 -33.63 -43.04
CA SER A 2 -30.80 -32.65 -42.48
C SER A 2 -30.73 -31.48 -43.46
N ILE A 3 -30.56 -30.25 -42.99
CA ILE A 3 -30.37 -29.06 -43.86
C ILE A 3 -28.96 -28.49 -43.70
N LEU A 4 -28.08 -29.25 -43.04
CA LEU A 4 -26.69 -29.27 -43.43
C LEU A 4 -26.62 -30.22 -44.62
N ALA A 5 -26.02 -29.74 -45.73
CA ALA A 5 -25.70 -30.60 -46.86
C ALA A 5 -25.17 -31.93 -46.33
N ASP A 6 -25.73 -33.04 -46.81
CA ASP A 6 -25.26 -34.36 -46.44
C ASP A 6 -23.73 -34.36 -46.61
N PRO A 7 -22.94 -34.60 -45.55
CA PRO A 7 -21.49 -34.51 -45.64
C PRO A 7 -20.90 -35.51 -46.65
N LEU A 8 -21.69 -36.49 -47.12
CA LEU A 8 -21.31 -37.36 -48.23
C LEU A 8 -21.39 -36.67 -49.60
N THR A 9 -22.11 -35.55 -49.73
CA THR A 9 -22.25 -34.78 -50.97
C THR A 9 -21.09 -33.80 -51.21
N ILE A 10 -20.26 -33.54 -50.20
CA ILE A 10 -19.03 -32.75 -50.35
C ILE A 10 -17.81 -33.64 -50.66
N PRO A 11 -16.80 -33.11 -51.39
CA PRO A 11 -15.56 -33.82 -51.67
C PRO A 11 -14.88 -34.32 -50.39
N VAL A 12 -14.20 -35.47 -50.47
CA VAL A 12 -13.60 -36.15 -49.30
C VAL A 12 -12.63 -35.24 -48.55
N GLU A 13 -11.85 -34.44 -49.27
CA GLU A 13 -10.92 -33.45 -48.74
C GLU A 13 -11.60 -32.37 -47.88
N GLU A 14 -12.86 -32.04 -48.14
CA GLU A 14 -13.65 -31.06 -47.39
C GLU A 14 -14.38 -31.67 -46.18
N ARG A 15 -14.48 -33.01 -46.11
CA ARG A 15 -15.12 -33.74 -44.99
C ARG A 15 -14.32 -33.63 -43.67
N VAL A 16 -13.14 -33.01 -43.67
CA VAL A 16 -12.35 -32.75 -42.46
C VAL A 16 -13.11 -31.97 -41.38
N ARG A 17 -13.97 -31.02 -41.79
CA ARG A 17 -14.76 -30.20 -40.87
C ARG A 17 -15.86 -31.01 -40.16
N PRO A 18 -16.76 -31.73 -40.85
CA PRO A 18 -17.74 -32.58 -40.17
C PRO A 18 -17.08 -33.71 -39.36
N ALA A 19 -15.94 -34.25 -39.83
CA ALA A 19 -15.18 -35.26 -39.07
C ALA A 19 -14.69 -34.72 -37.72
N ARG A 20 -14.12 -33.51 -37.71
CA ARG A 20 -13.68 -32.83 -36.48
C ARG A 20 -14.84 -32.57 -35.52
N SER A 21 -15.97 -32.12 -36.06
CA SER A 21 -17.18 -31.86 -35.27
C SER A 21 -17.72 -33.14 -34.61
N LEU A 22 -17.70 -34.28 -35.31
CA LEU A 22 -18.07 -35.58 -34.74
C LEU A 22 -17.07 -36.02 -33.65
N TYR A 23 -15.77 -35.85 -33.89
CA TYR A 23 -14.73 -36.18 -32.92
C TYR A 23 -14.91 -35.42 -31.60
N TRP A 24 -15.15 -34.10 -31.64
CA TRP A 24 -15.38 -33.30 -30.43
C TRP A 24 -16.71 -33.60 -29.74
N ARG A 25 -17.65 -34.26 -30.41
CA ARG A 25 -18.88 -34.82 -29.81
C ARG A 25 -18.67 -36.20 -29.19
N GLY A 26 -17.45 -36.73 -29.18
CA GLY A 26 -17.07 -37.99 -28.55
C GLY A 26 -17.15 -39.21 -29.47
N TRP A 27 -17.31 -39.04 -30.78
CA TRP A 27 -17.30 -40.16 -31.71
C TRP A 27 -15.87 -40.70 -31.86
N SER A 28 -15.72 -42.01 -31.87
CA SER A 28 -14.44 -42.66 -32.16
C SER A 28 -14.04 -42.45 -33.62
N LEU A 29 -12.73 -42.47 -33.92
CA LEU A 29 -12.23 -42.34 -35.29
C LEU A 29 -12.79 -43.42 -36.24
N ALA A 30 -13.10 -44.61 -35.72
CA ALA A 30 -13.73 -45.70 -36.47
C ALA A 30 -15.19 -45.38 -36.83
N GLN A 31 -15.97 -44.85 -35.88
CA GLN A 31 -17.34 -44.42 -36.16
C GLN A 31 -17.38 -43.28 -37.18
N ILE A 32 -16.46 -42.31 -37.05
CA ILE A 32 -16.35 -41.19 -37.99
C ILE A 32 -15.98 -41.67 -39.40
N SER A 33 -15.06 -42.63 -39.49
CA SER A 33 -14.66 -43.28 -40.74
C SER A 33 -15.86 -43.90 -41.44
N SER A 34 -16.68 -44.67 -40.72
CA SER A 34 -17.89 -45.29 -41.25
C SER A 34 -18.96 -44.27 -41.62
N GLU A 35 -19.21 -43.27 -40.77
CA GLU A 35 -20.27 -42.28 -40.96
C GLU A 35 -20.04 -41.38 -42.17
N LEU A 36 -18.77 -41.00 -42.41
CA LEU A 36 -18.41 -40.05 -43.46
C LEU A 36 -17.91 -40.73 -44.73
N ASP A 37 -17.91 -42.07 -44.80
CA ASP A 37 -17.34 -42.85 -45.90
C ASP A 37 -15.90 -42.39 -46.24
N VAL A 38 -15.06 -42.29 -45.22
CA VAL A 38 -13.65 -41.89 -45.33
C VAL A 38 -12.78 -42.95 -44.69
N LYS A 39 -11.66 -43.32 -45.33
CA LYS A 39 -10.70 -44.28 -44.77
C LYS A 39 -10.24 -43.85 -43.37
N TYR A 40 -10.18 -44.80 -42.43
CA TYR A 40 -9.74 -44.58 -41.05
C TYR A 40 -8.41 -43.80 -40.96
N ASP A 41 -7.41 -44.19 -41.75
CA ASP A 41 -6.09 -43.53 -41.75
C ASP A 41 -6.15 -42.07 -42.18
N THR A 42 -7.11 -41.70 -43.04
CA THR A 42 -7.34 -40.31 -43.44
C THR A 42 -7.90 -39.51 -42.26
N VAL A 43 -8.90 -40.03 -41.54
CA VAL A 43 -9.46 -39.39 -40.34
C VAL A 43 -8.41 -39.25 -39.25
N LYS A 44 -7.63 -40.30 -39.00
CA LYS A 44 -6.50 -40.29 -38.06
C LYS A 44 -5.44 -39.26 -38.46
N SER A 45 -5.12 -39.17 -39.75
CA SER A 45 -4.19 -38.18 -40.29
C SER A 45 -4.69 -36.75 -40.11
N TRP A 46 -6.00 -36.50 -40.32
CA TRP A 46 -6.60 -35.18 -40.04
C TRP A 46 -6.55 -34.82 -38.56
N ALA A 47 -6.92 -35.76 -37.69
CA ALA A 47 -6.89 -35.55 -36.23
C ALA A 47 -5.50 -35.14 -35.75
N ARG A 48 -4.46 -35.81 -36.28
CA ARG A 48 -3.05 -35.49 -35.98
C ARG A 48 -2.63 -34.15 -36.59
N ARG A 49 -2.87 -33.92 -37.88
CA ARG A 49 -2.42 -32.71 -38.59
C ARG A 49 -3.03 -31.43 -38.04
N HIS A 50 -4.28 -31.49 -37.62
CA HIS A 50 -5.03 -30.34 -37.10
C HIS A 50 -5.10 -30.32 -35.57
N ASN A 51 -4.38 -31.22 -34.90
CA ASN A 51 -4.29 -31.35 -33.45
C ASN A 51 -5.67 -31.26 -32.75
N TRP A 52 -6.58 -32.17 -33.08
CA TRP A 52 -7.96 -32.11 -32.57
C TRP A 52 -8.05 -32.32 -31.06
N GLU A 53 -7.12 -33.06 -30.46
CA GLU A 53 -7.09 -33.38 -29.04
C GLU A 53 -6.84 -32.14 -28.18
N ASP A 54 -5.77 -31.41 -28.48
CA ASP A 54 -5.31 -30.23 -27.74
C ASP A 54 -6.11 -28.95 -28.06
N ALA A 55 -7.15 -29.05 -28.89
CA ALA A 55 -7.98 -27.89 -29.22
C ALA A 55 -8.59 -27.28 -27.93
N PRO A 56 -8.47 -25.94 -27.72
CA PRO A 56 -9.05 -25.27 -26.56
C PRO A 56 -10.56 -25.53 -26.44
N SER A 57 -11.06 -25.68 -25.22
CA SER A 57 -12.49 -25.94 -24.95
C SER A 57 -13.40 -24.89 -25.61
N ILE A 58 -12.97 -23.63 -25.64
CA ILE A 58 -13.72 -22.54 -26.28
C ILE A 58 -13.92 -22.79 -27.79
N ARG A 59 -12.91 -23.34 -28.47
CA ARG A 59 -12.98 -23.69 -29.90
C ARG A 59 -13.91 -24.88 -30.14
N LYS A 60 -13.92 -25.85 -29.23
CA LYS A 60 -14.85 -27.00 -29.27
C LYS A 60 -16.30 -26.52 -29.11
N LEU A 61 -16.54 -25.57 -28.18
CA LEU A 61 -17.85 -24.95 -27.98
C LEU A 61 -18.31 -24.14 -29.19
N GLU A 62 -17.43 -23.38 -29.82
CA GLU A 62 -17.72 -22.62 -31.04
C GLU A 62 -18.24 -23.52 -32.18
N ASP A 63 -17.59 -24.66 -32.43
CA ASP A 63 -17.99 -25.60 -33.48
C ASP A 63 -19.36 -26.23 -33.21
N CYS A 64 -19.63 -26.60 -31.94
CA CYS A 64 -20.91 -27.13 -31.51
C CYS A 64 -22.05 -26.10 -31.66
N LEU A 65 -21.82 -24.86 -31.20
CA LEU A 65 -22.80 -23.77 -31.30
C LEU A 65 -23.08 -23.41 -32.76
N GLU A 66 -22.04 -23.30 -33.59
CA GLU A 66 -22.16 -23.02 -35.02
C GLU A 66 -23.00 -24.11 -35.70
N THR A 67 -22.66 -25.37 -35.48
CA THR A 67 -23.38 -26.52 -36.06
C THR A 67 -24.86 -26.49 -35.70
N ARG A 68 -25.18 -26.30 -34.41
CA ARG A 68 -26.58 -26.26 -33.97
C ARG A 68 -27.33 -25.04 -34.50
N LEU A 69 -26.68 -23.88 -34.53
CA LEU A 69 -27.25 -22.65 -35.06
C LEU A 69 -27.59 -22.78 -36.55
N MET A 70 -26.68 -23.33 -37.36
CA MET A 70 -26.92 -23.59 -38.78
C MET A 70 -28.12 -24.53 -38.99
N VAL A 71 -28.20 -25.64 -38.24
CA VAL A 71 -29.33 -26.58 -38.31
C VAL A 71 -30.66 -25.89 -38.03
N LEU A 72 -30.73 -25.05 -37.00
CA LEU A 72 -31.95 -24.31 -36.66
C LEU A 72 -32.29 -23.25 -37.71
N ILE A 73 -31.32 -22.50 -38.21
CA ILE A 73 -31.52 -21.47 -39.24
C ILE A 73 -32.12 -22.09 -40.50
N CYS A 74 -31.56 -23.21 -40.93
CA CYS A 74 -31.98 -23.83 -42.18
C CYS A 74 -33.31 -24.57 -42.07
N LYS A 75 -33.82 -24.88 -40.86
CA LYS A 75 -35.07 -25.62 -40.62
C LYS A 75 -36.28 -25.04 -41.36
N ASP A 76 -36.94 -25.84 -42.22
CA ASP A 76 -38.08 -25.41 -43.05
C ASP A 76 -39.27 -24.92 -42.23
N LYS A 77 -39.67 -25.68 -41.21
CA LYS A 77 -40.75 -25.32 -40.28
C LYS A 77 -40.18 -25.12 -38.87
N LYS A 78 -40.09 -23.86 -38.45
CA LYS A 78 -39.64 -23.48 -37.10
C LYS A 78 -40.84 -23.33 -36.17
N THR A 79 -40.79 -24.02 -35.02
CA THR A 79 -41.73 -23.81 -33.91
C THR A 79 -41.26 -22.68 -32.99
N GLY A 80 -42.10 -22.23 -32.06
CA GLY A 80 -41.73 -21.26 -31.01
C GLY A 80 -40.45 -21.65 -30.27
N ASP A 81 -40.35 -22.91 -29.83
CA ASP A 81 -39.17 -23.42 -29.13
C ASP A 81 -37.88 -23.32 -29.96
N ASN A 82 -37.98 -23.51 -31.29
CA ASN A 82 -36.81 -23.35 -32.16
C ASN A 82 -36.35 -21.89 -32.19
N TYR A 83 -37.26 -20.91 -32.17
CA TYR A 83 -36.89 -19.50 -32.10
C TYR A 83 -36.25 -19.15 -30.75
N THR A 84 -36.77 -19.69 -29.66
CA THR A 84 -36.18 -19.52 -28.31
C THR A 84 -34.78 -20.11 -28.24
N GLU A 85 -34.57 -21.32 -28.77
CA GLU A 85 -33.25 -21.95 -28.81
C GLU A 85 -32.27 -21.13 -29.67
N LEU A 86 -32.73 -20.65 -30.83
CA LEU A 86 -31.92 -19.86 -31.74
C LEU A 86 -31.49 -18.52 -31.09
N ASP A 87 -32.40 -17.86 -30.37
CA ASP A 87 -32.09 -16.68 -29.57
C ASP A 87 -31.07 -16.98 -28.44
N ALA A 88 -31.23 -18.09 -27.73
CA ALA A 88 -30.27 -18.53 -26.70
C ALA A 88 -28.88 -18.80 -27.29
N LEU A 89 -28.79 -19.51 -28.42
CA LEU A 89 -27.52 -19.79 -29.10
C LEU A 89 -26.84 -18.50 -29.58
N ARG A 90 -27.60 -17.53 -30.10
CA ARG A 90 -27.05 -16.23 -30.50
C ARG A 90 -26.41 -15.48 -29.33
N ARG A 91 -27.04 -15.50 -28.14
CA ARG A 91 -26.45 -14.93 -26.92
C ARG A 91 -25.16 -15.64 -26.50
N GLN A 92 -25.09 -16.96 -26.65
CA GLN A 92 -23.86 -17.71 -26.36
C GLN A 92 -22.72 -17.34 -27.33
N VAL A 93 -23.03 -17.12 -28.62
CA VAL A 93 -22.05 -16.63 -29.60
C VAL A 93 -21.51 -15.24 -29.21
N GLU A 94 -22.38 -14.34 -28.75
CA GLU A 94 -21.96 -13.02 -28.24
C GLU A 94 -21.03 -13.15 -27.01
N SER A 95 -21.37 -14.06 -26.08
CA SER A 95 -20.54 -14.35 -24.90
C SER A 95 -19.13 -14.83 -25.29
N LEU A 96 -19.02 -15.71 -26.29
CA LEU A 96 -17.73 -16.15 -26.81
C LEU A 96 -16.91 -15.00 -27.41
N ALA A 97 -17.57 -14.06 -28.11
CA ALA A 97 -16.89 -12.87 -28.62
C ALA A 97 -16.35 -11.97 -27.49
N LYS A 98 -17.10 -11.83 -26.38
CA LYS A 98 -16.65 -11.12 -25.16
C LYS A 98 -15.43 -11.79 -24.53
N VAL A 99 -15.41 -13.12 -24.45
CA VAL A 99 -14.24 -13.87 -23.94
C VAL A 99 -13.01 -13.64 -24.83
N ARG A 100 -13.16 -13.71 -26.16
CA ARG A 100 -12.05 -13.41 -27.08
C ARG A 100 -11.53 -11.97 -26.92
N ARG A 101 -12.41 -11.00 -26.69
CA ARG A 101 -12.01 -9.60 -26.45
C ARG A 101 -11.19 -9.47 -25.16
N TYR A 102 -11.57 -10.19 -24.12
CA TYR A 102 -10.87 -10.22 -22.85
C TYR A 102 -9.50 -10.91 -22.91
N GLU A 103 -9.37 -11.99 -23.68
CA GLU A 103 -8.08 -12.69 -23.87
C GLU A 103 -7.10 -11.92 -24.77
N ALA A 104 -7.59 -10.95 -25.56
CA ALA A 104 -6.75 -10.13 -26.43
C ALA A 104 -5.84 -9.17 -25.64
N PRO A 105 -4.70 -8.73 -26.21
CA PRO A 105 -3.85 -7.72 -25.57
C PRO A 105 -4.62 -6.45 -25.19
N GLY A 106 -4.52 -6.05 -23.93
CA GLY A 106 -5.26 -4.92 -23.37
C GLY A 106 -6.71 -5.23 -22.97
N GLY A 107 -7.13 -6.49 -23.02
CA GLY A 107 -8.40 -6.95 -22.46
C GLY A 107 -8.44 -6.83 -20.94
N HIS A 108 -9.62 -6.55 -20.40
CA HIS A 108 -9.85 -6.39 -18.98
C HIS A 108 -11.22 -6.96 -18.57
N SER A 109 -11.44 -7.17 -17.27
CA SER A 109 -12.69 -7.76 -16.77
C SER A 109 -13.96 -6.97 -17.14
N GLY A 110 -13.83 -5.71 -17.54
CA GLY A 110 -14.94 -4.92 -18.08
C GLY A 110 -15.45 -5.40 -19.45
N ASP A 111 -14.66 -6.14 -20.23
CA ASP A 111 -15.07 -6.67 -21.54
C ASP A 111 -16.01 -7.89 -21.41
N LEU A 112 -15.97 -8.59 -20.27
CA LEU A 112 -16.89 -9.70 -19.98
C LEU A 112 -18.25 -9.22 -19.48
N ASN A 113 -18.32 -8.03 -18.88
CA ASN A 113 -19.49 -7.57 -18.16
C ASN A 113 -19.81 -6.12 -18.48
N ASP A 114 -20.85 -5.94 -19.30
CA ASP A 114 -21.34 -4.63 -19.72
C ASP A 114 -21.71 -3.73 -18.52
N LYS A 115 -22.13 -4.30 -17.37
CA LYS A 115 -22.42 -3.53 -16.16
C LYS A 115 -21.16 -2.91 -15.55
N VAL A 116 -20.01 -3.56 -15.67
CA VAL A 116 -18.72 -3.02 -15.21
C VAL A 116 -18.29 -1.86 -16.08
N ALA A 117 -18.45 -1.97 -17.40
CA ALA A 117 -18.23 -0.87 -18.33
C ALA A 117 -19.15 0.32 -18.00
N ASN A 118 -20.46 0.07 -17.83
CA ASN A 118 -21.45 1.11 -17.49
C ASN A 118 -21.15 1.82 -16.16
N ARG A 119 -20.71 1.09 -15.12
CA ARG A 119 -20.32 1.69 -13.84
C ARG A 119 -19.09 2.60 -13.97
N ASN A 120 -18.20 2.29 -14.90
CA ASN A 120 -16.95 3.01 -15.10
C ASN A 120 -17.03 4.11 -16.17
N ALA A 121 -18.20 4.31 -16.80
CA ALA A 121 -18.41 5.29 -17.86
C ALA A 121 -18.47 6.74 -17.35
N GLY A 122 -18.78 6.95 -16.08
CA GLY A 122 -18.78 8.29 -15.46
C GLY A 122 -17.38 8.78 -15.09
N GLU A 123 -17.24 10.10 -14.91
CA GLU A 123 -15.99 10.69 -14.40
C GLU A 123 -15.61 10.07 -13.05
N LYS A 124 -14.44 9.42 -13.01
CA LYS A 124 -13.86 8.91 -11.75
C LYS A 124 -13.49 10.10 -10.88
N LYS A 125 -14.29 10.38 -9.84
CA LYS A 125 -13.90 11.33 -8.79
C LYS A 125 -12.57 10.88 -8.20
N LYS A 126 -11.54 11.73 -8.27
CA LYS A 126 -10.24 11.45 -7.65
C LYS A 126 -10.46 11.19 -6.16
N ALA A 127 -9.88 10.10 -5.64
CA ALA A 127 -9.90 9.82 -4.23
C ALA A 127 -9.33 11.03 -3.48
N LYS A 128 -10.11 11.61 -2.55
CA LYS A 128 -9.58 12.63 -1.64
C LYS A 128 -8.50 11.95 -0.80
N LYS A 129 -7.24 12.34 -1.03
CA LYS A 129 -6.09 11.94 -0.21
C LYS A 129 -6.41 12.28 1.26
N ASN A 130 -6.18 11.35 2.19
CA ASN A 130 -6.44 11.50 3.63
C ASN A 130 -6.05 12.91 4.11
N HIS A 131 -7.04 13.79 4.23
CA HIS A 131 -6.84 15.16 4.68
C HIS A 131 -7.44 15.24 6.07
N PHE A 132 -6.58 15.11 7.09
CA PHE A 132 -6.92 15.53 8.43
C PHE A 132 -6.79 17.05 8.47
N THR A 133 -7.86 17.75 8.85
CA THR A 133 -7.76 19.16 9.23
C THR A 133 -6.92 19.29 10.51
N ALA A 134 -6.44 20.49 10.81
CA ALA A 134 -5.72 20.74 12.06
C ALA A 134 -6.55 20.35 13.29
N ASP A 135 -7.86 20.60 13.24
CA ASP A 135 -8.81 20.25 14.30
C ASP A 135 -8.95 18.73 14.45
N GLN A 136 -9.06 17.99 13.33
CA GLN A 136 -9.12 16.52 13.36
C GLN A 136 -7.83 15.90 13.91
N ALA A 137 -6.67 16.49 13.59
CA ALA A 137 -5.40 16.03 14.14
C ALA A 137 -5.30 16.29 15.65
N ALA A 138 -5.81 17.44 16.13
CA ALA A 138 -5.88 17.75 17.55
C ALA A 138 -6.82 16.79 18.29
N GLU A 139 -7.98 16.49 17.72
CA GLU A 139 -8.95 15.53 18.28
C GLU A 139 -8.37 14.11 18.36
N LEU A 140 -7.72 13.64 17.29
CA LEU A 140 -7.04 12.34 17.30
C LEU A 140 -5.92 12.28 18.35
N LYS A 141 -5.17 13.36 18.51
CA LYS A 141 -4.14 13.45 19.55
C LYS A 141 -4.76 13.37 20.95
N ALA A 142 -5.89 14.04 21.18
CA ALA A 142 -6.60 13.98 22.45
C ALA A 142 -7.08 12.55 22.76
N MET A 143 -7.72 11.88 21.79
CA MET A 143 -8.16 10.48 21.93
C MET A 143 -6.99 9.53 22.20
N PHE A 144 -5.86 9.74 21.51
CA PHE A 144 -4.67 8.92 21.71
C PHE A 144 -4.10 9.08 23.12
N LEU A 145 -4.04 10.31 23.64
CA LEU A 145 -3.53 10.58 24.99
C LEU A 145 -4.45 10.01 26.08
N ASP A 146 -5.78 10.06 25.87
CA ASP A 146 -6.78 9.49 26.79
C ASP A 146 -6.71 7.96 26.88
N GLN A 147 -6.22 7.30 25.82
CA GLN A 147 -6.08 5.84 25.75
C GLN A 147 -4.73 5.32 26.26
N LEU A 148 -3.85 6.18 26.76
CA LEU A 148 -2.55 5.74 27.27
C LEU A 148 -2.71 4.96 28.58
N TYR A 149 -2.04 3.82 28.67
CA TYR A 149 -1.85 3.13 29.94
C TYR A 149 -0.83 3.90 30.81
N GLY A 150 -0.97 3.88 32.13
CA GLY A 150 -0.14 4.73 33.03
C GLY A 150 1.40 4.57 32.89
N TYR A 151 1.91 3.41 32.48
CA TYR A 151 3.34 3.27 32.18
C TYR A 151 3.76 3.99 30.88
N GLN A 152 2.84 4.13 29.92
CA GLN A 152 3.05 4.87 28.68
C GLN A 152 3.00 6.37 28.92
N GLU A 153 2.16 6.85 29.84
CA GLU A 153 2.16 8.25 30.30
C GLU A 153 3.52 8.61 30.89
N ALA A 154 4.04 7.79 31.82
CA ALA A 154 5.35 8.00 32.42
C ALA A 154 6.49 8.00 31.37
N TRP A 155 6.40 7.13 30.36
CA TRP A 155 7.38 7.10 29.27
C TRP A 155 7.28 8.34 28.37
N PHE A 156 6.06 8.80 28.07
CA PHE A 156 5.81 9.98 27.27
C PHE A 156 6.28 11.26 27.99
N GLU A 157 6.02 11.37 29.29
CA GLU A 157 6.54 12.44 30.14
C GLU A 157 8.08 12.43 30.17
N ALA A 158 8.70 11.26 30.34
CA ALA A 158 10.16 11.13 30.32
C ALA A 158 10.79 11.53 28.97
N LEU A 159 10.13 11.19 27.85
CA LEU A 159 10.57 11.61 26.52
C LEU A 159 10.44 13.12 26.34
N SER A 160 9.34 13.72 26.80
CA SER A 160 9.14 15.18 26.77
C SER A 160 10.20 15.90 27.61
N PHE A 161 10.54 15.37 28.79
CA PHE A 161 11.61 15.87 29.65
C PHE A 161 12.96 15.87 28.93
N ARG A 162 13.34 14.73 28.35
CA ARG A 162 14.60 14.59 27.62
C ARG A 162 14.70 15.61 26.49
N THR A 163 13.64 15.75 25.70
CA THR A 163 13.59 16.68 24.56
C THR A 163 13.76 18.13 25.00
N VAL A 164 13.12 18.54 26.09
CA VAL A 164 13.25 19.91 26.62
C VAL A 164 14.67 20.16 27.16
N VAL A 165 15.26 19.20 27.89
CA VAL A 165 16.62 19.33 28.42
C VAL A 165 17.67 19.36 27.29
N GLU A 166 17.55 18.48 26.30
CA GLU A 166 18.44 18.49 25.12
C GLU A 166 18.34 19.83 24.37
N GLY A 167 17.12 20.35 24.17
CA GLY A 167 16.91 21.66 23.56
C GLY A 167 17.57 22.81 24.35
N PHE A 168 17.59 22.74 25.68
CA PHE A 168 18.31 23.72 26.50
C PHE A 168 19.82 23.65 26.27
N HIS A 169 20.39 22.44 26.33
CA HIS A 169 21.83 22.24 26.13
C HIS A 169 22.27 22.69 24.74
N GLU A 170 21.50 22.37 23.70
CA GLU A 170 21.80 22.81 22.35
C GLU A 170 21.75 24.33 22.21
N MET A 171 20.72 24.97 22.77
CA MET A 171 20.59 26.43 22.78
C MET A 171 21.79 27.12 23.44
N ILE A 172 22.21 26.66 24.62
CA ILE A 172 23.39 27.19 25.32
C ILE A 172 24.67 26.96 24.49
N ARG A 173 24.83 25.76 23.91
CA ARG A 173 26.03 25.41 23.13
C ARG A 173 26.14 26.20 21.83
N ARG A 174 25.01 26.43 21.15
CA ARG A 174 24.94 27.21 19.90
C ARG A 174 24.83 28.71 20.12
N LYS A 175 24.62 29.13 21.37
CA LYS A 175 24.41 30.52 21.78
C LYS A 175 23.20 31.17 21.09
N THR A 176 22.11 30.42 20.91
CA THR A 176 20.91 30.92 20.23
C THR A 176 19.98 31.62 21.22
N GLU A 177 20.18 32.93 21.39
CA GLU A 177 19.38 33.78 22.28
C GLU A 177 17.88 33.77 21.94
N GLU A 178 17.55 33.75 20.65
CA GLU A 178 16.18 33.81 20.15
C GLU A 178 15.32 32.61 20.60
N ASP A 179 15.96 31.46 20.85
CA ASP A 179 15.30 30.22 21.29
C ASP A 179 14.96 30.22 22.79
N LEU A 180 15.49 31.16 23.59
CA LEU A 180 15.34 31.16 25.05
C LEU A 180 13.89 31.29 25.50
N VAL A 181 13.14 32.24 24.93
CA VAL A 181 11.73 32.44 25.31
C VAL A 181 10.86 31.27 24.83
N PRO A 182 10.94 30.81 23.56
CA PRO A 182 10.25 29.60 23.13
C PRO A 182 10.59 28.36 23.98
N TRP A 183 11.84 28.23 24.42
CA TRP A 183 12.26 27.12 25.28
C TRP A 183 11.64 27.20 26.68
N ILE A 184 11.59 28.39 27.30
CA ILE A 184 10.94 28.60 28.61
C ILE A 184 9.46 28.18 28.55
N GLU A 185 8.73 28.60 27.51
CA GLU A 185 7.30 28.27 27.39
C GLU A 185 7.08 26.75 27.23
N ARG A 186 7.92 26.06 26.46
CA ARG A 186 7.88 24.59 26.38
C ARG A 186 8.19 23.94 27.73
N GLY A 187 9.18 24.47 28.46
CA GLY A 187 9.61 23.94 29.75
C GLY A 187 8.54 24.05 30.84
N ARG A 188 7.75 25.13 30.86
CA ARG A 188 6.66 25.34 31.84
C ARG A 188 5.57 24.27 31.79
N GLY A 189 5.32 23.67 30.63
CA GLY A 189 4.34 22.59 30.44
C GLY A 189 4.92 21.19 30.65
N SER A 190 6.12 21.06 31.20
CA SER A 190 6.83 19.79 31.31
C SER A 190 7.36 19.54 32.74
N LEU A 191 8.00 18.39 32.96
CA LEU A 191 8.63 18.03 34.22
C LEU A 191 9.75 18.99 34.68
N VAL A 192 10.26 19.88 33.81
CA VAL A 192 11.25 20.92 34.17
C VAL A 192 10.63 22.29 34.46
N ALA A 193 9.33 22.36 34.75
CA ALA A 193 8.62 23.62 34.96
C ALA A 193 9.28 24.52 36.04
N SER A 194 9.76 23.95 37.13
CA SER A 194 10.46 24.71 38.19
C SER A 194 11.74 25.37 37.68
N PHE A 195 12.53 24.64 36.88
CA PHE A 195 13.76 25.14 36.25
C PHE A 195 13.46 26.20 35.19
N ALA A 196 12.47 25.96 34.32
CA ALA A 196 12.04 26.93 33.32
C ALA A 196 11.53 28.23 33.97
N ASN A 197 10.78 28.13 35.08
CA ASN A 197 10.34 29.28 35.84
C ASN A 197 11.49 30.03 36.54
N GLY A 198 12.52 29.31 37.02
CA GLY A 198 13.74 29.93 37.52
C GLY A 198 14.45 30.73 36.43
N ILE A 199 14.68 30.13 35.26
CA ILE A 199 15.28 30.80 34.11
C ILE A 199 14.43 32.00 33.65
N ALA A 200 13.11 31.90 33.69
CA ALA A 200 12.23 33.00 33.32
C ALA A 200 12.39 34.22 34.25
N ARG A 201 12.60 33.99 35.55
CA ARG A 201 12.88 35.09 36.51
C ARG A 201 14.23 35.75 36.23
N ASP A 202 15.22 34.95 35.84
CA ASP A 202 16.59 35.39 35.58
C ASP A 202 16.91 35.57 34.08
N VAL A 203 15.90 35.84 33.25
CA VAL A 203 16.02 35.81 31.79
C VAL A 203 17.12 36.73 31.25
N ALA A 204 17.29 37.91 31.86
CA ALA A 204 18.31 38.87 31.47
C ALA A 204 19.73 38.34 31.75
N ALA A 205 19.92 37.69 32.90
CA ALA A 205 21.21 37.10 33.26
C ALA A 205 21.54 35.89 32.39
N VAL A 206 20.56 35.03 32.11
CA VAL A 206 20.73 33.86 31.24
C VAL A 206 20.99 34.30 29.79
N ARG A 207 20.28 35.31 29.30
CA ARG A 207 20.53 35.93 28.00
C ARG A 207 21.96 36.48 27.91
N ALA A 208 22.41 37.21 28.93
CA ALA A 208 23.78 37.69 28.99
C ALA A 208 24.80 36.53 28.97
N ALA A 209 24.53 35.44 29.69
CA ALA A 209 25.41 34.26 29.70
C ALA A 209 25.49 33.55 28.34
N ILE A 210 24.44 33.62 27.51
CA ILE A 210 24.40 33.06 26.15
C ILE A 210 25.21 33.93 25.19
N VAL A 211 24.96 35.25 25.20
CA VAL A 211 25.50 36.18 24.20
C VAL A 211 26.95 36.56 24.49
N THR A 212 27.29 36.75 25.77
CA THR A 212 28.62 37.24 26.14
C THR A 212 29.68 36.14 26.07
N SER A 213 30.92 36.53 25.79
CA SER A 213 32.09 35.65 25.88
C SER A 213 32.64 35.51 27.29
N TRP A 214 32.17 36.34 28.23
CA TRP A 214 32.66 36.44 29.59
C TRP A 214 31.82 35.57 30.52
N SER A 215 32.48 34.72 31.29
CA SER A 215 31.82 33.88 32.30
C SER A 215 32.39 34.18 33.67
N ASN A 216 31.51 34.46 34.63
CA ASN A 216 31.88 34.54 36.05
C ASN A 216 32.15 33.15 36.67
N GLY A 217 32.05 32.06 35.90
CA GLY A 217 32.23 30.70 36.40
C GLY A 217 33.60 30.43 37.00
N GLN A 218 34.67 31.01 36.44
CA GLN A 218 36.02 30.87 37.02
C GLN A 218 36.10 31.55 38.40
N THR A 219 35.62 32.79 38.49
CA THR A 219 35.59 33.58 39.72
C THR A 219 34.75 32.89 40.80
N GLU A 220 33.53 32.46 40.45
CA GLU A 220 32.63 31.73 41.34
C GLU A 220 33.21 30.38 41.79
N GLY A 221 33.93 29.68 40.92
CA GLY A 221 34.65 28.46 41.25
C GLY A 221 35.74 28.70 42.31
N GLN A 222 36.55 29.75 42.14
CA GLN A 222 37.57 30.12 43.13
C GLN A 222 36.95 30.57 44.45
N ILE A 223 35.88 31.38 44.40
CA ILE A 223 35.12 31.80 45.59
C ILE A 223 34.54 30.59 46.32
N THR A 224 34.04 29.60 45.59
CA THR A 224 33.47 28.37 46.17
C THR A 224 34.54 27.53 46.86
N LYS A 225 35.71 27.36 46.23
CA LYS A 225 36.89 26.69 46.83
C LYS A 225 37.31 27.42 48.11
N LEU A 226 37.40 28.74 48.07
CA LEU A 226 37.72 29.59 49.22
C LEU A 226 36.68 29.42 50.35
N LYS A 227 35.38 29.48 50.03
CA LYS A 227 34.28 29.30 50.99
C LYS A 227 34.33 27.90 51.63
N LEU A 228 34.64 26.86 50.85
CA LEU A 228 34.75 25.49 51.35
C LEU A 228 35.92 25.34 52.33
N VAL A 229 37.08 25.88 52.00
CA VAL A 229 38.25 25.89 52.90
C VAL A 229 37.93 26.66 54.19
N LYS A 230 37.30 27.84 54.10
CA LYS A 230 36.85 28.60 55.27
C LYS A 230 35.88 27.80 56.15
N ARG A 231 34.94 27.04 55.56
CA ARG A 231 33.99 26.19 56.28
C ARG A 231 34.67 25.03 57.00
N GLN A 232 35.62 24.35 56.35
CA GLN A 232 36.42 23.29 56.99
C GLN A 232 37.21 23.79 58.21
N MET A 233 37.53 25.09 58.21
CA MET A 233 38.28 25.75 59.28
C MET A 233 37.37 26.45 60.29
N TYR A 234 36.07 26.16 60.30
CA TYR A 234 35.07 26.79 61.17
C TYR A 234 35.10 28.33 61.12
N GLY A 235 35.45 28.90 59.96
CA GLY A 235 35.59 30.34 59.77
C GLY A 235 36.86 30.98 60.36
N ARG A 236 37.79 30.19 60.91
CA ARG A 236 38.97 30.67 61.65
C ARG A 236 40.26 30.76 60.81
N GLY A 237 40.15 30.97 59.50
CA GLY A 237 41.30 31.19 58.62
C GLY A 237 41.55 32.68 58.36
N LYS A 238 42.65 33.22 58.88
CA LYS A 238 43.20 34.53 58.46
C LYS A 238 43.82 34.42 57.06
N LEU A 239 44.11 35.56 56.42
CA LEU A 239 44.49 35.63 55.00
C LEU A 239 45.72 34.75 54.68
N ASP A 240 46.75 34.83 55.52
CA ASP A 240 47.97 34.03 55.51
C ASP A 240 47.70 32.51 55.46
N LEU A 241 46.78 32.04 56.31
CA LEU A 241 46.44 30.63 56.41
C LEU A 241 45.58 30.14 55.23
N LEU A 242 44.74 31.02 54.66
CA LEU A 242 43.97 30.74 53.46
C LEU A 242 44.86 30.70 52.21
N GLU A 243 45.82 31.61 52.11
CA GLU A 243 46.81 31.66 51.04
C GLU A 243 47.68 30.40 51.02
N ALA A 244 48.22 29.99 52.18
CA ALA A 244 49.00 28.76 52.32
C ALA A 244 48.23 27.51 51.87
N ARG A 245 46.92 27.45 52.15
CA ARG A 245 46.08 26.27 51.83
C ARG A 245 45.52 26.26 50.42
N LEU A 246 45.43 27.41 49.76
CA LEU A 246 44.90 27.53 48.40
C LEU A 246 46.00 27.56 47.33
N VAL A 247 47.14 28.17 47.64
CA VAL A 247 48.29 28.36 46.73
C VAL A 247 49.42 27.35 47.03
N GLY A 248 49.65 27.02 48.31
CA GLY A 248 50.75 26.15 48.74
C GLY A 248 50.63 24.67 48.34
N THR A 249 49.49 24.23 47.79
CA THR A 249 49.30 22.86 47.27
C THR A 249 49.72 22.71 45.80
N ALA A 250 50.34 23.72 45.18
CA ALA A 250 50.76 23.68 43.77
C ALA A 250 52.24 23.30 43.55
N TRP A 251 53.00 22.99 44.61
CA TRP A 251 54.39 22.53 44.52
C TRP A 251 54.70 21.42 45.54
N LEU A 252 54.05 20.26 45.37
CA LEU A 252 54.46 18.91 45.79
C LEU A 252 53.76 17.91 44.86
#